data_AF-A0A950QNL3-F1
#
_entry.id   AF-A0A950QNL3-F1
#
_cell.length_a   1.000
_cell.length_b   1.000
_cell.length_c   1.000
_cell.angle_alpha   90.00
_cell.angle_beta   90.00
_cell.angle_gamma   90.00
#
_symmetry.space_group_name_H-M   'P 1'
#
loop_
_entity.id
_entity.type
_entity.pdbx_description
1 polymer ?
#
loop_
_entity_poly.entity_id
_entity_poly.type
_entity_poly.pdbx_seq_one_letter_code
_entity_poly.pdbx_strand_id
1 'polypeptide(L)'
;MSRVRKYGFFAVIFAASVALAAPAPSTSAPQPAANNPVVDSIFYQEAKLVENMHKYTPVVETYIQNTKPDNELGEVPVNDKYFLGRLVLDKHGIRDKSYDKKKAGMFSRVLDRLDSFYKMNYLPQGFMQLVFLSNGFNKKNYDLKYQRQEFLGDVRTLVFDVVPHKKIKGTHFIGRIWVEDQEHNIVRINGTYEPQRSGNFYFHFDSWRTNMQPGLWLPAFVYTEDTGVKYDLVRRIDMKGQTRLWGYDLKHSGQQTEFTDMQVESVKDVSDRSGDSANEVSPLESKHKWQREAEDNVLDRMERAGVLAPAGEVTKVLETVANNLEITNNLNIEPEVRCRVLLTTPLESFTVGNTIVISRGLLDVLPDEASLAMVLAHELAHIALGHSVNTKYAFSDRLIFPDEQVMQKVSMERNEADQDAANKKALELLASSPYKDKLSNAGLFLRALQSRSHELSWLINPNFGNKMAKGDDLLVMAALVQRSPELKRGDPKQIAALPLGSRIKLNPWDDKVTLKKSKAEAVMSARDKMPFEVTPMIPNLVRTSQPQNEVAENAGAKAQ
;
A
#
# COMPACT_ATOMS: atom_id res chain seq x y z
N MET A 1 83.35 -17.72 50.66
CA MET A 1 83.90 -18.93 50.00
C MET A 1 82.93 -20.08 50.16
N SER A 2 82.36 -20.55 49.05
CA SER A 2 81.78 -21.88 48.78
C SER A 2 81.24 -22.72 49.97
N ARG A 3 79.92 -22.91 50.03
CA ARG A 3 79.24 -23.99 50.77
C ARG A 3 78.21 -24.68 49.85
N VAL A 4 78.42 -25.94 49.47
CA VAL A 4 77.97 -27.20 50.11
C VAL A 4 76.49 -27.57 49.83
N ARG A 5 76.34 -28.77 49.26
CA ARG A 5 75.13 -29.59 49.03
C ARG A 5 74.16 -29.66 50.20
N LYS A 6 72.87 -29.83 49.90
CA LYS A 6 71.94 -30.63 50.72
C LYS A 6 71.03 -31.51 49.86
N TYR A 7 70.93 -32.77 50.29
CA TYR A 7 69.94 -33.77 49.88
C TYR A 7 68.62 -33.56 50.64
N GLY A 8 67.51 -33.99 50.05
CA GLY A 8 66.22 -34.18 50.73
C GLY A 8 65.37 -35.21 50.01
N PHE A 9 65.18 -36.37 50.65
CA PHE A 9 64.17 -37.39 50.35
C PHE A 9 62.76 -36.84 50.70
N PHE A 10 61.70 -37.24 49.97
CA PHE A 10 60.50 -37.90 50.55
C PHE A 10 59.36 -38.14 49.51
N ALA A 11 58.88 -39.39 49.55
CA ALA A 11 57.52 -39.91 49.34
C ALA A 11 56.70 -39.59 48.08
N VAL A 12 56.46 -40.66 47.33
CA VAL A 12 55.36 -40.91 46.40
C VAL A 12 54.02 -40.95 47.17
N ILE A 13 53.04 -40.15 46.74
CA ILE A 13 51.61 -40.35 47.05
C ILE A 13 50.88 -40.57 45.73
N PHE A 14 50.28 -41.76 45.60
CA PHE A 14 49.38 -42.13 44.52
C PHE A 14 48.00 -41.49 44.81
N ALA A 15 47.60 -40.50 44.03
CA ALA A 15 46.22 -40.01 44.02
C ALA A 15 45.60 -40.40 42.67
N ALA A 16 44.66 -41.36 42.73
CA ALA A 16 43.84 -41.74 41.60
C ALA A 16 42.77 -40.66 41.36
N SER A 17 43.02 -39.79 40.39
CA SER A 17 42.03 -38.82 39.90
C SER A 17 41.27 -39.45 38.73
N VAL A 18 40.00 -39.78 38.94
CA VAL A 18 39.06 -40.06 37.85
C VAL A 18 38.83 -38.75 37.10
N ALA A 19 39.47 -38.58 35.96
CA ALA A 19 39.22 -37.46 35.06
C ALA A 19 37.92 -37.74 34.28
N LEU A 20 36.84 -37.04 34.66
CA LEU A 20 35.67 -36.85 33.82
C LEU A 20 36.11 -36.17 32.52
N ALA A 21 35.99 -36.89 31.40
CA ALA A 21 36.25 -36.34 30.07
C ALA A 21 35.24 -35.22 29.77
N ALA A 22 35.71 -33.98 29.79
CA ALA A 22 34.97 -32.86 29.21
C ALA A 22 34.90 -33.04 27.68
N PRO A 23 33.75 -32.84 27.02
CA PRO A 23 33.68 -32.90 25.56
C PRO A 23 34.53 -31.78 24.97
N ALA A 24 35.47 -32.14 24.09
CA ALA A 24 36.27 -31.18 23.35
C ALA A 24 35.36 -30.27 22.50
N PRO A 25 35.66 -28.97 22.38
CA PRO A 25 34.94 -28.09 21.47
C PRO A 25 35.16 -28.58 20.03
N SER A 26 34.09 -29.01 19.37
CA SER A 26 34.10 -29.33 17.96
C SER A 26 34.28 -28.05 17.15
N THR A 27 35.52 -27.72 16.80
CA THR A 27 35.84 -26.78 15.74
C THR A 27 35.42 -27.40 14.42
N SER A 28 34.21 -27.08 13.95
CA SER A 28 33.81 -27.34 12.57
C SER A 28 34.73 -26.54 11.64
N ALA A 29 35.64 -27.22 10.96
CA ALA A 29 36.42 -26.63 9.88
C ALA A 29 35.48 -26.09 8.78
N PRO A 30 35.82 -24.99 8.08
CA PRO A 30 35.04 -24.51 6.95
C PRO A 30 35.03 -25.59 5.86
N GLN A 31 33.86 -26.17 5.56
CA GLN A 31 33.73 -27.06 4.41
C GLN A 31 34.02 -26.27 3.12
N PRO A 32 34.79 -26.85 2.17
CA PRO A 32 35.03 -26.22 0.87
C PRO A 32 33.72 -25.99 0.09
N ALA A 33 33.69 -24.92 -0.70
CA ALA A 33 32.56 -24.46 -1.53
C ALA A 33 32.23 -25.39 -2.73
N ALA A 34 31.93 -26.66 -2.46
CA ALA A 34 31.45 -27.62 -3.45
C ALA A 34 29.97 -27.94 -3.17
N ASN A 35 29.09 -27.31 -3.95
CA ASN A 35 27.64 -27.58 -4.08
C ASN A 35 26.83 -27.54 -2.77
N ASN A 36 26.41 -26.34 -2.36
CA ASN A 36 25.33 -26.19 -1.39
C ASN A 36 23.98 -26.23 -2.14
N PRO A 37 23.20 -27.34 -2.06
CA PRO A 37 21.94 -27.48 -2.81
C PRO A 37 20.91 -26.41 -2.47
N VAL A 38 20.96 -25.85 -1.25
CA VAL A 38 20.08 -24.75 -0.83
C VAL A 38 20.39 -23.49 -1.64
N VAL A 39 21.67 -23.14 -1.80
CA VAL A 39 22.09 -21.95 -2.57
C VAL A 39 21.70 -22.09 -4.04
N ASP A 40 21.87 -23.28 -4.62
CA ASP A 40 21.46 -23.54 -6.01
C ASP A 40 19.93 -23.43 -6.17
N SER A 41 19.17 -23.90 -5.18
CA SER A 41 17.71 -23.73 -5.14
C SER A 41 17.29 -22.26 -5.05
N ILE A 42 17.97 -21.43 -4.25
CA ILE A 42 17.68 -20.00 -4.12
C ILE A 42 17.82 -19.29 -5.46
N PHE A 43 18.93 -19.51 -6.17
CA PHE A 43 19.14 -18.92 -7.50
C PHE A 43 18.10 -19.39 -8.52
N TYR A 44 17.75 -20.68 -8.48
CA TYR A 44 16.72 -21.24 -9.35
C TYR A 44 15.34 -20.59 -9.11
N GLN A 45 14.92 -20.47 -7.85
CA GLN A 45 13.62 -19.89 -7.53
C GLN A 45 13.54 -18.41 -7.88
N GLU A 46 14.62 -17.63 -7.68
CA GLU A 46 14.63 -16.23 -8.09
C GLU A 46 14.51 -16.10 -9.62
N ALA A 47 15.22 -16.93 -10.39
CA ALA A 47 15.09 -16.94 -11.85
C ALA A 47 13.65 -17.32 -12.29
N LYS A 48 13.05 -18.32 -11.62
CA LYS A 48 11.67 -18.75 -11.87
C LYS A 48 10.66 -17.64 -11.52
N LEU A 49 10.90 -16.88 -10.46
CA LEU A 49 10.08 -15.71 -10.11
C LEU A 49 10.13 -14.66 -11.22
N VAL A 50 11.34 -14.27 -11.67
CA VAL A 50 11.50 -13.29 -12.75
C VAL A 50 10.77 -13.74 -14.01
N GLU A 51 10.88 -15.03 -14.37
CA GLU A 51 10.13 -15.59 -15.50
C GLU A 51 8.62 -15.51 -15.29
N ASN A 52 8.13 -15.84 -14.09
CA ASN A 52 6.72 -15.75 -13.77
C ASN A 52 6.19 -14.31 -13.77
N MET A 53 7.01 -13.31 -13.45
CA MET A 53 6.61 -11.90 -13.48
C MET A 53 6.19 -11.42 -14.88
N HIS A 54 6.65 -12.07 -15.96
CA HIS A 54 6.15 -11.79 -17.32
C HIS A 54 4.66 -12.08 -17.52
N LYS A 55 4.04 -12.88 -16.64
CA LYS A 55 2.62 -13.25 -16.71
C LYS A 55 1.71 -12.20 -16.05
N TYR A 56 2.27 -11.28 -15.27
CA TYR A 56 1.54 -10.32 -14.47
C TYR A 56 1.78 -8.89 -14.94
N THR A 57 0.80 -8.02 -14.68
CA THR A 57 0.91 -6.58 -14.95
C THR A 57 0.37 -5.78 -13.76
N PRO A 58 0.98 -5.93 -12.56
CA PRO A 58 0.45 -5.33 -11.34
C PRO A 58 0.50 -3.80 -11.43
N VAL A 59 -0.45 -3.17 -10.75
CA VAL A 59 -0.42 -1.73 -10.47
C VAL A 59 0.71 -1.49 -9.46
N VAL A 60 1.49 -0.43 -9.70
CA VAL A 60 2.58 0.01 -8.84
C VAL A 60 2.33 1.45 -8.48
N GLU A 61 2.17 1.69 -7.19
CA GLU A 61 2.08 3.03 -6.61
C GLU A 61 3.37 3.33 -5.86
N THR A 62 3.93 4.52 -6.06
CA THR A 62 5.07 5.00 -5.29
C THR A 62 4.75 6.38 -4.72
N TYR A 63 4.86 6.53 -3.41
CA TYR A 63 4.76 7.80 -2.70
C TYR A 63 6.06 8.10 -1.96
N ILE A 64 6.59 9.30 -2.16
CA ILE A 64 7.91 9.72 -1.67
C ILE A 64 7.75 11.03 -0.91
N GLN A 65 8.44 11.14 0.22
CA GLN A 65 8.60 12.36 1.00
C GLN A 65 10.08 12.69 1.12
N ASN A 66 10.45 13.87 0.66
CA ASN A 66 11.74 14.45 1.01
C ASN A 66 11.64 15.08 2.38
N THR A 67 12.62 14.86 3.22
CA THR A 67 12.60 15.24 4.62
C THR A 67 13.71 16.24 4.95
N LYS A 68 13.55 16.90 6.08
CA LYS A 68 14.60 17.65 6.76
C LYS A 68 14.57 17.34 8.26
N PRO A 69 15.69 17.47 8.97
CA PRO A 69 15.69 17.35 10.42
C PRO A 69 14.88 18.47 11.08
N ASP A 70 14.24 18.13 12.19
CA ASP A 70 13.48 19.00 13.09
C ASP A 70 13.82 18.64 14.54
N ASN A 71 14.06 19.65 15.38
CA ASN A 71 14.55 19.45 16.74
C ASN A 71 13.55 18.73 17.66
N GLU A 72 12.25 18.85 17.41
CA GLU A 72 11.19 18.28 18.23
C GLU A 72 10.57 17.04 17.58
N LEU A 73 10.33 17.13 16.27
CA LEU A 73 9.60 16.11 15.50
C LEU A 73 10.51 15.06 14.85
N GLY A 74 11.83 15.23 14.90
CA GLY A 74 12.78 14.28 14.30
C GLY A 74 13.04 14.61 12.85
N GLU A 75 12.33 13.96 11.91
CA GLU A 75 12.41 14.29 10.49
C GLU A 75 11.02 14.64 9.99
N VAL A 76 10.91 15.73 9.22
CA VAL A 76 9.61 16.20 8.73
C VAL A 76 9.63 16.37 7.21
N PRO A 77 8.51 16.07 6.51
CA PRO A 77 8.41 16.30 5.07
C PRO A 77 8.57 17.77 4.70
N VAL A 78 9.24 18.02 3.57
CA VAL A 78 9.39 19.35 2.94
C VAL A 78 8.79 19.43 1.55
N ASN A 79 8.74 18.30 0.84
CA ASN A 79 7.99 18.13 -0.39
C ASN A 79 7.71 16.64 -0.61
N ASP A 80 6.74 16.34 -1.46
CA ASP A 80 6.38 14.99 -1.82
C ASP A 80 6.32 14.75 -3.33
N LYS A 81 6.27 13.46 -3.70
CA LYS A 81 6.07 12.97 -5.07
C LYS A 81 5.19 11.74 -5.05
N TYR A 82 4.38 11.60 -6.09
CA TYR A 82 3.48 10.49 -6.28
C TYR A 82 3.57 9.97 -7.71
N PHE A 83 3.61 8.65 -7.86
CA PHE A 83 3.58 7.95 -9.14
C PHE A 83 2.61 6.78 -9.07
N LEU A 84 1.86 6.58 -10.16
CA LEU A 84 1.03 5.41 -10.34
C LEU A 84 1.21 4.89 -11.77
N GLY A 85 1.53 3.60 -11.89
CA GLY A 85 1.78 2.94 -13.17
C GLY A 85 1.48 1.46 -13.11
N ARG A 86 1.65 0.76 -14.22
CA ARG A 86 1.72 -0.71 -14.25
C ARG A 86 3.12 -1.17 -14.55
N LEU A 87 3.59 -2.16 -13.80
CA LEU A 87 4.82 -2.86 -14.10
C LEU A 87 4.54 -3.89 -15.19
N VAL A 88 5.21 -3.75 -16.33
CA VAL A 88 5.21 -4.76 -17.40
C VAL A 88 6.64 -5.21 -17.60
N LEU A 89 6.91 -6.49 -17.35
CA LEU A 89 8.21 -7.08 -17.66
C LEU A 89 8.16 -7.66 -19.07
N ASP A 90 9.02 -7.19 -19.96
CA ASP A 90 9.15 -7.72 -21.31
C ASP A 90 10.61 -8.04 -21.68
N LYS A 91 10.83 -8.43 -22.94
CA LYS A 91 12.16 -8.79 -23.45
C LYS A 91 13.22 -7.68 -23.35
N HIS A 92 12.81 -6.42 -23.18
CA HIS A 92 13.68 -5.25 -23.03
C HIS A 92 13.82 -4.79 -21.57
N GLY A 93 13.17 -5.49 -20.62
CA GLY A 93 13.20 -5.20 -19.20
C GLY A 93 11.89 -4.64 -18.68
N ILE A 94 11.97 -3.84 -17.62
CA ILE A 94 10.81 -3.24 -16.96
C ILE A 94 10.30 -2.08 -17.80
N ARG A 95 9.01 -2.07 -18.14
CA ARG A 95 8.32 -0.90 -18.70
C ARG A 95 7.24 -0.42 -17.73
N ASP A 96 7.21 0.89 -17.55
CA ASP A 96 6.14 1.59 -16.83
C ASP A 96 5.04 1.99 -17.82
N LYS A 97 3.81 1.53 -17.57
CA LYS A 97 2.61 2.14 -18.17
C LYS A 97 1.94 3.06 -17.16
N SER A 98 2.27 4.34 -17.21
CA SER A 98 1.80 5.35 -16.25
C SER A 98 0.30 5.66 -16.40
N TYR A 99 -0.36 5.90 -15.26
CA TYR A 99 -1.73 6.42 -15.15
C TYR A 99 -1.79 7.96 -15.21
N ASP A 100 -0.65 8.65 -15.26
CA ASP A 100 -0.58 10.10 -15.11
C ASP A 100 -1.44 10.82 -16.14
N LYS A 101 -2.15 11.85 -15.68
CA LYS A 101 -3.11 12.64 -16.48
C LYS A 101 -2.49 13.44 -17.63
N LYS A 102 -1.15 13.52 -17.74
CA LYS A 102 -0.47 14.46 -18.65
C LYS A 102 0.26 13.78 -19.81
N LYS A 103 -0.30 13.93 -21.01
CA LYS A 103 0.55 14.32 -22.15
C LYS A 103 0.97 15.77 -21.95
N ALA A 104 2.08 16.00 -21.26
CA ALA A 104 2.68 17.32 -21.12
C ALA A 104 2.91 17.92 -22.53
N GLY A 105 2.15 18.97 -22.87
CA GLY A 105 2.37 19.78 -24.07
C GLY A 105 3.77 20.40 -24.05
N MET A 106 4.30 20.71 -25.23
CA MET A 106 5.69 21.14 -25.43
C MET A 106 6.11 22.33 -24.53
N PHE A 107 5.17 23.21 -24.15
CA PHE A 107 5.39 24.35 -23.27
C PHE A 107 5.63 23.99 -21.80
N SER A 108 4.91 22.99 -21.25
CA SER A 108 5.11 22.53 -19.86
C SER A 108 6.47 21.85 -19.65
N ARG A 109 6.99 21.19 -20.69
CA ARG A 109 8.35 20.59 -20.68
C ARG A 109 9.47 21.62 -20.60
N VAL A 110 9.27 22.86 -21.05
CA VAL A 110 10.29 23.92 -20.99
C VAL A 110 10.36 24.53 -19.60
N LEU A 111 9.21 24.75 -18.94
CA LEU A 111 9.13 25.20 -17.54
C LEU A 111 9.64 24.13 -16.56
N ASP A 112 9.23 22.87 -16.72
CA ASP A 112 9.77 21.76 -15.91
C ASP A 112 11.28 21.59 -16.11
N ARG A 113 11.83 21.88 -17.31
CA ARG A 113 13.28 21.84 -17.55
C ARG A 113 14.05 22.91 -16.79
N LEU A 114 13.51 24.13 -16.65
CA LEU A 114 14.15 25.20 -15.87
C LEU A 114 14.13 24.90 -14.36
N ASP A 115 13.05 24.31 -13.86
CA ASP A 115 12.92 23.89 -12.45
C ASP A 115 13.72 22.60 -12.14
N SER A 116 13.92 21.73 -13.13
CA SER A 116 14.66 20.46 -13.00
C SER A 116 16.16 20.62 -12.77
N PHE A 117 16.75 21.79 -13.07
CA PHE A 117 18.16 22.05 -12.74
C PHE A 117 18.39 22.15 -11.22
N TYR A 118 17.34 22.34 -10.42
CA TYR A 118 17.44 22.51 -8.96
C TYR A 118 16.86 21.34 -8.14
N LYS A 119 16.11 20.42 -8.75
CA LYS A 119 15.33 19.36 -8.07
C LYS A 119 15.74 17.96 -8.56
N MET A 120 15.91 17.02 -7.63
CA MET A 120 16.15 15.61 -7.94
C MET A 120 14.96 15.04 -8.74
N ASN A 121 15.24 14.43 -9.89
CA ASN A 121 14.24 13.76 -10.72
C ASN A 121 14.14 12.28 -10.36
N TYR A 122 13.04 11.89 -9.73
CA TYR A 122 12.71 10.49 -9.50
C TYR A 122 12.21 9.84 -10.79
N LEU A 123 12.70 8.64 -11.07
CA LEU A 123 12.26 7.84 -12.21
C LEU A 123 11.34 6.72 -11.72
N PRO A 124 10.05 6.68 -12.11
CA PRO A 124 9.11 5.64 -11.67
C PRO A 124 9.61 4.22 -11.94
N GLN A 125 10.21 3.99 -13.10
CA GLN A 125 10.82 2.72 -13.48
C GLN A 125 11.93 2.27 -12.52
N GLY A 126 12.67 3.22 -11.92
CA GLY A 126 13.70 2.92 -10.93
C GLY A 126 13.12 2.31 -9.65
N PHE A 127 11.94 2.78 -9.21
CA PHE A 127 11.23 2.20 -8.07
C PHE A 127 10.63 0.84 -8.39
N MET A 128 10.13 0.64 -9.61
CA MET A 128 9.68 -0.67 -10.09
C MET A 128 10.83 -1.70 -10.12
N GLN A 129 12.08 -1.27 -10.31
CA GLN A 129 13.24 -2.17 -10.28
C GLN A 129 13.51 -2.75 -8.89
N LEU A 130 13.11 -2.07 -7.81
CA LEU A 130 13.45 -2.44 -6.43
C LEU A 130 12.78 -3.73 -5.94
N VAL A 131 11.88 -4.33 -6.73
CA VAL A 131 11.30 -5.65 -6.45
C VAL A 131 12.20 -6.83 -6.88
N PHE A 132 13.24 -6.54 -7.65
CA PHE A 132 14.22 -7.50 -8.16
C PHE A 132 15.58 -7.33 -7.48
N LEU A 133 16.44 -8.35 -7.58
CA LEU A 133 17.83 -8.28 -7.11
C LEU A 133 18.74 -7.70 -8.18
N SER A 134 18.96 -8.38 -9.30
CA SER A 134 19.72 -7.83 -10.43
C SER A 134 19.55 -8.72 -11.65
N ASN A 135 19.78 -8.14 -12.84
CA ASN A 135 19.91 -8.94 -14.04
C ASN A 135 21.16 -9.82 -13.90
N GLY A 136 20.96 -11.14 -13.89
CA GLY A 136 22.04 -12.10 -13.70
C GLY A 136 22.37 -12.42 -12.25
N PHE A 137 21.41 -12.32 -11.33
CA PHE A 137 21.51 -12.93 -10.00
C PHE A 137 21.62 -14.46 -10.10
N ASN A 138 22.85 -14.97 -10.10
CA ASN A 138 23.18 -16.39 -10.23
C ASN A 138 24.54 -16.72 -9.60
N LYS A 139 24.83 -18.01 -9.46
CA LYS A 139 26.07 -18.55 -8.87
C LYS A 139 27.37 -18.10 -9.56
N LYS A 140 27.33 -17.69 -10.84
CA LYS A 140 28.53 -17.21 -11.54
C LYS A 140 28.91 -15.78 -11.15
N ASN A 141 27.95 -15.04 -10.60
CA ASN A 141 28.07 -13.62 -10.30
C ASN A 141 28.06 -13.36 -8.79
N TYR A 142 27.53 -14.28 -7.97
CA TYR A 142 27.27 -14.04 -6.56
C TYR A 142 27.66 -15.20 -5.66
N ASP A 143 28.14 -14.84 -4.46
CA ASP A 143 28.27 -15.74 -3.32
C ASP A 143 27.19 -15.42 -2.28
N LEU A 144 26.54 -16.45 -1.74
CA LEU A 144 25.60 -16.33 -0.62
C LEU A 144 26.24 -16.81 0.67
N LYS A 145 26.34 -15.92 1.66
CA LYS A 145 26.91 -16.22 2.98
C LYS A 145 25.81 -16.35 4.01
N TYR A 146 25.59 -17.57 4.51
CA TYR A 146 24.60 -17.82 5.55
C TYR A 146 24.95 -17.07 6.84
N GLN A 147 23.94 -16.48 7.47
CA GLN A 147 24.08 -15.72 8.70
C GLN A 147 23.34 -16.38 9.86
N ARG A 148 22.03 -16.59 9.72
CA ARG A 148 21.16 -17.09 10.79
C ARG A 148 19.81 -17.58 10.26
N GLN A 149 19.00 -18.14 11.15
CA GLN A 149 17.57 -18.32 10.94
C GLN A 149 16.79 -17.19 11.65
N GLU A 150 15.67 -16.79 11.08
CA GLU A 150 14.81 -15.74 11.62
C GLU A 150 13.35 -16.03 11.25
N PHE A 151 12.41 -15.69 12.12
CA PHE A 151 10.98 -15.73 11.80
C PHE A 151 10.54 -14.35 11.30
N LEU A 152 9.92 -14.32 10.12
CA LEU A 152 9.21 -13.15 9.61
C LEU A 152 7.71 -13.47 9.68
N GLY A 153 7.06 -13.04 10.76
CA GLY A 153 5.72 -13.53 11.07
C GLY A 153 5.72 -15.02 11.39
N ASP A 154 4.85 -15.79 10.72
CA ASP A 154 4.74 -17.25 10.88
C ASP A 154 5.71 -18.02 9.96
N VAL A 155 6.51 -17.30 9.17
CA VAL A 155 7.39 -17.88 8.16
C VAL A 155 8.81 -17.96 8.71
N ARG A 156 9.31 -19.18 8.87
CA ARG A 156 10.72 -19.42 9.15
C ARG A 156 11.56 -19.14 7.92
N THR A 157 12.65 -18.39 8.10
CA THR A 157 13.55 -17.98 7.03
C THR A 157 15.01 -18.27 7.35
N LEU A 158 15.79 -18.50 6.31
CA LEU A 158 17.24 -18.54 6.28
C LEU A 158 17.75 -17.17 5.77
N VAL A 159 18.69 -16.57 6.49
CA VAL A 159 19.21 -15.24 6.19
C VAL A 159 20.59 -15.36 5.54
N PHE A 160 20.77 -14.72 4.39
CA PHE A 160 22.04 -14.70 3.65
C PHE A 160 22.48 -13.28 3.33
N ASP A 161 23.77 -13.01 3.48
CA ASP A 161 24.39 -11.86 2.83
C ASP A 161 24.71 -12.21 1.37
N VAL A 162 24.35 -11.31 0.46
CA VAL A 162 24.59 -11.41 -0.98
C VAL A 162 25.85 -10.62 -1.33
N VAL A 163 26.89 -11.33 -1.76
CA VAL A 163 28.18 -10.73 -2.08
C VAL A 163 28.45 -10.86 -3.58
N PRO A 164 28.50 -9.75 -4.34
CA PRO A 164 28.86 -9.78 -5.76
C PRO A 164 30.32 -10.17 -5.95
N HIS A 165 30.63 -10.94 -7.00
CA HIS A 165 31.99 -11.22 -7.43
C HIS A 165 32.67 -9.97 -7.99
N LYS A 166 33.99 -9.85 -7.77
CA LYS A 166 34.80 -8.67 -8.14
C LYS A 166 34.73 -8.23 -9.61
N LYS A 167 34.29 -9.09 -10.53
CA LYS A 167 34.29 -8.85 -11.98
C LYS A 167 32.89 -8.80 -12.60
N ILE A 168 31.83 -8.57 -11.82
CA ILE A 168 30.51 -8.30 -12.39
C ILE A 168 30.55 -7.00 -13.21
N LYS A 169 29.97 -7.06 -14.41
CA LYS A 169 29.73 -5.89 -15.26
C LYS A 169 28.30 -5.41 -15.04
N GLY A 170 28.12 -4.10 -14.95
CA GLY A 170 26.80 -3.47 -14.84
C GLY A 170 26.28 -3.35 -13.41
N THR A 171 25.03 -2.92 -13.30
CA THR A 171 24.33 -2.74 -12.02
C THR A 171 24.08 -4.08 -11.34
N HIS A 172 24.41 -4.18 -10.06
CA HIS A 172 24.33 -5.42 -9.29
C HIS A 172 23.93 -5.13 -7.85
N PHE A 173 23.11 -6.01 -7.26
CA PHE A 173 22.69 -5.87 -5.87
C PHE A 173 23.80 -6.23 -4.89
N ILE A 174 23.79 -5.56 -3.75
CA ILE A 174 24.56 -5.90 -2.55
C ILE A 174 23.65 -5.70 -1.34
N GLY A 175 23.64 -6.65 -0.41
CA GLY A 175 22.79 -6.58 0.76
C GLY A 175 22.49 -7.94 1.35
N ARG A 176 21.28 -8.09 1.91
CA ARG A 176 20.81 -9.26 2.62
C ARG A 176 19.48 -9.74 2.07
N ILE A 177 19.31 -11.05 2.04
CA ILE A 177 18.06 -11.71 1.64
C ILE A 177 17.58 -12.65 2.73
N TRP A 178 16.26 -12.77 2.86
CA TRP A 178 15.59 -13.77 3.68
C TRP A 178 14.89 -14.74 2.76
N VAL A 179 15.15 -16.01 2.99
CA VAL A 179 14.71 -17.11 2.14
C VAL A 179 13.83 -18.02 2.97
N GLU A 180 12.60 -18.28 2.55
CA GLU A 180 11.72 -19.19 3.28
C GLU A 180 12.23 -20.65 3.24
N ASP A 181 11.97 -21.41 4.29
CA ASP A 181 12.64 -22.69 4.56
C ASP A 181 12.08 -23.92 3.81
N GLN A 182 11.00 -23.80 3.03
CA GLN A 182 10.37 -24.94 2.35
C GLN A 182 10.84 -25.09 0.90
N GLU A 183 10.68 -24.06 0.08
CA GLU A 183 10.99 -24.09 -1.36
C GLU A 183 12.18 -23.19 -1.72
N HIS A 184 12.74 -22.49 -0.73
CA HIS A 184 13.82 -21.52 -0.87
C HIS A 184 13.47 -20.28 -1.70
N ASN A 185 12.21 -19.82 -1.62
CA ASN A 185 11.82 -18.54 -2.22
C ASN A 185 12.41 -17.37 -1.40
N ILE A 186 12.94 -16.36 -2.08
CA ILE A 186 13.34 -15.11 -1.43
C ILE A 186 12.08 -14.33 -1.08
N VAL A 187 11.89 -13.98 0.20
CA VAL A 187 10.69 -13.30 0.72
C VAL A 187 10.96 -11.87 1.19
N ARG A 188 12.21 -11.51 1.46
CA ARG A 188 12.64 -10.15 1.80
C ARG A 188 14.01 -9.86 1.20
N ILE A 189 14.19 -8.64 0.70
CA ILE A 189 15.44 -8.12 0.15
C ILE A 189 15.73 -6.79 0.85
N ASN A 190 16.90 -6.65 1.47
CA ASN A 190 17.33 -5.43 2.12
C ASN A 190 18.72 -5.05 1.61
N GLY A 191 18.87 -3.89 0.97
CA GLY A 191 20.15 -3.48 0.43
C GLY A 191 20.05 -2.37 -0.60
N THR A 192 21.02 -2.33 -1.51
CA THR A 192 21.11 -1.34 -2.59
C THR A 192 21.79 -1.95 -3.82
N TYR A 193 21.97 -1.14 -4.85
CA TYR A 193 22.66 -1.49 -6.08
C TYR A 193 23.99 -0.75 -6.24
N GLU A 194 24.96 -1.43 -6.83
CA GLU A 194 26.27 -0.90 -7.19
C GLU A 194 26.55 -1.06 -8.70
N PRO A 195 27.41 -0.23 -9.32
CA PRO A 195 28.09 0.92 -8.70
C PRO A 195 27.17 2.14 -8.56
N GLN A 196 27.28 2.85 -7.43
CA GLN A 196 26.69 4.18 -7.26
C GLN A 196 27.48 5.18 -8.11
N ARG A 197 26.89 5.71 -9.19
CA ARG A 197 27.57 6.64 -10.11
C ARG A 197 27.07 8.06 -9.88
N SER A 198 27.96 9.04 -10.05
CA SER A 198 27.58 10.45 -9.99
C SER A 198 26.46 10.74 -11.01
N GLY A 199 25.31 11.21 -10.53
CA GLY A 199 24.12 11.53 -11.34
C GLY A 199 23.09 10.40 -11.49
N ASN A 200 23.43 9.14 -11.16
CA ASN A 200 22.52 7.99 -11.14
C ASN A 200 22.74 7.19 -9.85
N PHE A 201 21.88 7.43 -8.86
CA PHE A 201 21.97 6.83 -7.53
C PHE A 201 20.85 5.79 -7.35
N TYR A 202 21.16 4.73 -6.61
CA TYR A 202 20.18 3.75 -6.17
C TYR A 202 19.96 3.92 -4.67
N PHE A 203 18.72 4.16 -4.28
CA PHE A 203 18.34 4.27 -2.87
C PHE A 203 18.50 2.92 -2.17
N HIS A 204 18.77 2.97 -0.87
CA HIS A 204 18.59 1.79 -0.03
C HIS A 204 17.11 1.43 0.04
N PHE A 205 16.82 0.13 -0.01
CA PHE A 205 15.46 -0.37 -0.04
C PHE A 205 15.29 -1.65 0.77
N ASP A 206 14.08 -1.84 1.27
CA ASP A 206 13.58 -3.04 1.93
C ASP A 206 12.34 -3.52 1.19
N SER A 207 12.50 -4.56 0.37
CA SER A 207 11.47 -5.13 -0.49
C SER A 207 10.93 -6.43 0.09
N TRP A 208 9.61 -6.57 0.11
CA TRP A 208 8.88 -7.66 0.73
C TRP A 208 7.99 -8.35 -0.30
N ARG A 209 8.00 -9.70 -0.24
CA ARG A 209 7.13 -10.57 -1.01
C ARG A 209 6.18 -11.29 -0.07
N THR A 210 4.92 -11.38 -0.47
CA THR A 210 3.88 -12.08 0.30
C THR A 210 3.49 -13.35 -0.41
N ASN A 211 3.09 -14.37 0.35
CA ASN A 211 2.54 -15.58 -0.23
C ASN A 211 1.10 -15.29 -0.67
N MET A 212 0.88 -15.24 -1.98
CA MET A 212 -0.43 -14.87 -2.56
C MET A 212 -1.25 -16.10 -2.94
N GLN A 213 -0.57 -17.19 -3.28
CA GLN A 213 -1.13 -18.52 -3.54
C GLN A 213 -0.16 -19.56 -2.99
N PRO A 214 -0.58 -20.82 -2.78
CA PRO A 214 0.33 -21.88 -2.35
C PRO A 214 1.58 -21.96 -3.24
N GLY A 215 2.77 -21.82 -2.64
CA GLY A 215 4.07 -21.81 -3.36
C GLY A 215 4.37 -20.54 -4.18
N LEU A 216 3.47 -19.56 -4.24
CA LEU A 216 3.63 -18.34 -5.03
C LEU A 216 3.92 -17.12 -4.15
N TRP A 217 5.17 -16.70 -4.14
CA TRP A 217 5.64 -15.50 -3.45
C TRP A 217 5.86 -14.37 -4.45
N LEU A 218 5.08 -13.30 -4.35
CA LEU A 218 5.14 -12.17 -5.29
C LEU A 218 5.44 -10.86 -4.55
N PRO A 219 6.09 -9.88 -5.20
CA PRO A 219 6.38 -8.58 -4.59
C PRO A 219 5.10 -7.81 -4.23
N ALA A 220 5.09 -7.22 -3.04
CA ALA A 220 3.93 -6.48 -2.53
C ALA A 220 4.29 -5.09 -2.01
N PHE A 221 5.42 -4.95 -1.33
CA PHE A 221 5.81 -3.71 -0.65
C PHE A 221 7.30 -3.45 -0.82
N VAL A 222 7.67 -2.19 -1.03
CA VAL A 222 9.05 -1.72 -0.93
C VAL A 222 9.05 -0.48 -0.06
N TYR A 223 9.91 -0.45 0.93
CA TYR A 223 10.27 0.77 1.64
C TYR A 223 11.61 1.27 1.12
N THR A 224 11.73 2.57 0.90
CA THR A 224 12.99 3.22 0.49
C THR A 224 13.32 4.33 1.45
N GLU A 225 14.57 4.41 1.89
CA GLU A 225 15.03 5.47 2.77
C GLU A 225 16.51 5.72 2.52
N ASP A 226 16.91 6.98 2.48
CA ASP A 226 18.31 7.34 2.38
C ASP A 226 18.54 8.74 2.96
N THR A 227 19.74 8.97 3.48
CA THR A 227 20.13 10.24 4.10
C THR A 227 21.42 10.76 3.49
N GLY A 228 21.46 12.06 3.24
CA GLY A 228 22.64 12.73 2.73
C GLY A 228 22.95 12.42 1.26
N VAL A 229 21.97 11.98 0.46
CA VAL A 229 22.18 11.58 -0.94
C VAL A 229 22.64 12.80 -1.75
N LYS A 230 23.89 12.75 -2.23
CA LYS A 230 24.50 13.83 -3.01
C LYS A 230 24.02 13.77 -4.46
N TYR A 231 23.07 14.62 -4.84
CA TYR A 231 22.59 14.67 -6.23
C TYR A 231 23.26 15.79 -7.06
N ASP A 232 23.96 16.71 -6.41
CA ASP A 232 24.79 17.76 -7.03
C ASP A 232 25.99 18.09 -6.12
N LEU A 233 26.94 18.90 -6.59
CA LEU A 233 28.20 19.23 -5.91
C LEU A 233 28.03 19.78 -4.47
N VAL A 234 26.89 20.43 -4.20
CA VAL A 234 26.60 21.12 -2.92
C VAL A 234 25.40 20.54 -2.17
N ARG A 235 24.48 19.84 -2.86
CA ARG A 235 23.15 19.53 -2.33
C ARG A 235 23.01 18.08 -1.94
N ARG A 236 22.37 17.86 -0.78
CA ARG A 236 22.01 16.55 -0.24
C ARG A 236 20.51 16.46 -0.06
N ILE A 237 19.97 15.25 -0.18
CA ILE A 237 18.56 14.99 0.06
C ILE A 237 18.42 13.82 1.02
N ASP A 238 17.52 14.00 1.99
CA ASP A 238 17.03 12.96 2.88
C ASP A 238 15.63 12.61 2.38
N MET A 239 15.35 11.33 2.22
CA MET A 239 14.08 10.89 1.63
C MET A 239 13.60 9.58 2.25
N LYS A 240 12.27 9.46 2.29
CA LYS A 240 11.55 8.22 2.60
C LYS A 240 10.53 7.96 1.51
N GLY A 241 10.25 6.71 1.24
CA GLY A 241 9.28 6.32 0.22
C GLY A 241 8.67 4.96 0.48
N GLN A 242 7.46 4.78 -0.02
CA GLN A 242 6.75 3.51 -0.08
C GLN A 242 6.35 3.23 -1.52
N THR A 243 6.70 2.04 -1.99
CA THR A 243 6.15 1.47 -3.22
C THR A 243 5.27 0.28 -2.87
N ARG A 244 4.09 0.19 -3.48
CA ARG A 244 3.12 -0.90 -3.27
C ARG A 244 2.72 -1.49 -4.60
N LEU A 245 2.56 -2.80 -4.62
CA LEU A 245 2.14 -3.55 -5.80
C LEU A 245 0.86 -4.33 -5.50
N TRP A 246 -0.10 -4.29 -6.43
CA TRP A 246 -1.36 -5.04 -6.35
C TRP A 246 -1.95 -5.28 -7.74
N GLY A 247 -3.14 -5.88 -7.83
CA GLY A 247 -3.79 -6.18 -9.10
C GLY A 247 -3.13 -7.33 -9.84
N TYR A 248 -2.62 -8.33 -9.11
CA TYR A 248 -2.07 -9.53 -9.73
C TYR A 248 -3.17 -10.41 -10.36
N ASP A 249 -4.41 -10.38 -9.84
CA ASP A 249 -5.54 -11.18 -10.30
C ASP A 249 -6.76 -10.36 -10.74
N LEU A 250 -6.54 -9.32 -11.55
CA LEU A 250 -7.63 -8.46 -12.06
C LEU A 250 -8.61 -9.17 -13.01
N LYS A 251 -8.28 -10.37 -13.51
CA LYS A 251 -9.14 -11.09 -14.46
C LYS A 251 -10.30 -11.83 -13.79
N HIS A 252 -10.16 -12.16 -12.50
CA HIS A 252 -11.19 -12.85 -11.71
C HIS A 252 -11.93 -11.92 -10.74
N SER A 253 -11.77 -10.59 -10.86
CA SER A 253 -12.54 -9.63 -10.06
C SER A 253 -14.01 -9.60 -10.53
N GLY A 254 -14.90 -10.17 -9.71
CA GLY A 254 -16.36 -9.96 -9.75
C GLY A 254 -17.14 -10.75 -10.82
N GLN A 255 -16.86 -10.53 -12.11
CA GLN A 255 -17.84 -10.83 -13.16
C GLN A 255 -17.79 -12.25 -13.76
N GLN A 256 -16.65 -12.95 -13.69
CA GLN A 256 -16.62 -14.37 -14.08
C GLN A 256 -17.43 -15.24 -13.11
N THR A 257 -17.52 -14.82 -11.85
CA THR A 257 -18.36 -15.45 -10.83
C THR A 257 -19.84 -15.27 -11.19
N GLU A 258 -20.27 -14.07 -11.59
CA GLU A 258 -21.67 -13.82 -12.00
C GLU A 258 -22.10 -14.67 -13.20
N PHE A 259 -21.26 -14.83 -14.22
CA PHE A 259 -21.61 -15.69 -15.37
C PHE A 259 -21.70 -17.18 -14.99
N THR A 260 -20.85 -17.62 -14.04
CA THR A 260 -20.87 -18.99 -13.54
C THR A 260 -22.08 -19.25 -12.65
N ASP A 261 -22.43 -18.30 -11.77
CA ASP A 261 -23.59 -18.38 -10.89
C ASP A 261 -24.92 -18.31 -11.67
N MET A 262 -25.01 -17.45 -12.70
CA MET A 262 -26.18 -17.41 -13.60
C MET A 262 -26.40 -18.73 -14.36
N GLN A 263 -25.33 -19.43 -14.76
CA GLN A 263 -25.45 -20.75 -15.38
C GLN A 263 -25.98 -21.82 -14.42
N VAL A 264 -25.74 -21.66 -13.11
CA VAL A 264 -26.23 -22.60 -12.09
C VAL A 264 -27.67 -22.27 -11.68
N GLU A 265 -28.06 -20.99 -11.60
CA GLU A 265 -29.43 -20.58 -11.27
C GLU A 265 -30.44 -20.74 -12.43
N SER A 266 -30.00 -20.62 -13.69
CA SER A 266 -30.86 -20.80 -14.88
C SER A 266 -31.35 -22.24 -15.11
N VAL A 267 -30.97 -23.18 -14.25
CA VAL A 267 -31.52 -24.55 -14.21
C VAL A 267 -32.90 -24.60 -13.53
N LYS A 268 -33.37 -23.51 -12.95
CA LYS A 268 -34.76 -23.37 -12.46
C LYS A 268 -35.59 -22.56 -13.46
N ASP A 269 -36.70 -23.14 -13.93
CA ASP A 269 -37.63 -22.62 -14.94
C ASP A 269 -37.85 -21.10 -14.86
N VAL A 270 -37.24 -20.35 -15.77
CA VAL A 270 -37.57 -18.94 -16.01
C VAL A 270 -38.86 -18.91 -16.83
N SER A 271 -39.99 -18.64 -16.17
CA SER A 271 -41.24 -18.40 -16.90
C SER A 271 -41.20 -17.02 -17.56
N ASP A 272 -41.07 -16.99 -18.89
CA ASP A 272 -41.22 -15.78 -19.70
C ASP A 272 -42.68 -15.31 -19.64
N ARG A 273 -42.99 -14.43 -18.70
CA ARG A 273 -44.30 -13.77 -18.61
C ARG A 273 -44.27 -12.49 -19.44
N SER A 274 -44.22 -12.65 -20.76
CA SER A 274 -44.38 -11.58 -21.74
C SER A 274 -45.86 -11.16 -21.85
N GLY A 275 -46.30 -10.34 -20.89
CA GLY A 275 -47.52 -9.54 -21.02
C GLY A 275 -47.16 -8.11 -21.43
N ASP A 276 -47.80 -7.61 -22.50
CA ASP A 276 -47.51 -6.38 -23.28
C ASP A 276 -47.38 -5.03 -22.51
N SER A 277 -47.41 -5.01 -21.19
CA SER A 277 -47.26 -3.79 -20.38
C SER A 277 -46.67 -4.00 -18.98
N ALA A 278 -46.34 -5.24 -18.59
CA ALA A 278 -45.90 -5.55 -17.22
C ALA A 278 -44.48 -5.07 -16.88
N ASN A 279 -43.70 -4.68 -17.89
CA ASN A 279 -42.30 -4.26 -17.76
C ASN A 279 -42.03 -2.82 -18.25
N GLU A 280 -43.06 -2.06 -18.63
CA GLU A 280 -42.89 -0.66 -19.03
C GLU A 280 -42.65 0.22 -17.80
N VAL A 281 -41.42 0.71 -17.67
CA VAL A 281 -41.03 1.64 -16.61
C VAL A 281 -41.43 3.06 -16.95
N SER A 282 -41.89 3.81 -15.94
CA SER A 282 -42.20 5.23 -16.12
C SER A 282 -40.98 6.02 -16.61
N PRO A 283 -41.15 7.17 -17.31
CA PRO A 283 -40.03 8.00 -17.73
C PRO A 283 -39.12 8.45 -16.57
N LEU A 284 -39.71 8.70 -15.39
CA LEU A 284 -38.95 9.07 -14.19
C LEU A 284 -38.13 7.89 -13.68
N GLU A 285 -38.74 6.71 -13.55
CA GLU A 285 -38.04 5.49 -13.13
C GLU A 285 -36.92 5.12 -14.12
N SER A 286 -37.17 5.27 -15.42
CA SER A 286 -36.18 5.08 -16.48
C SER A 286 -34.99 6.02 -16.32
N LYS A 287 -35.22 7.29 -15.96
CA LYS A 287 -34.14 8.25 -15.67
C LYS A 287 -33.31 7.82 -14.46
N HIS A 288 -33.95 7.33 -13.39
CA HIS A 288 -33.23 6.83 -12.21
C HIS A 288 -32.40 5.58 -12.52
N LYS A 289 -32.97 4.61 -13.26
CA LYS A 289 -32.25 3.43 -13.74
C LYS A 289 -31.05 3.82 -14.60
N TRP A 290 -31.20 4.81 -15.48
CA TRP A 290 -30.11 5.31 -16.32
C TRP A 290 -28.99 5.98 -15.51
N GLN A 291 -29.34 6.71 -14.45
CA GLN A 291 -28.34 7.27 -13.52
C GLN A 291 -27.61 6.17 -12.75
N ARG A 292 -28.33 5.14 -12.31
CA ARG A 292 -27.74 4.01 -11.61
C ARG A 292 -26.82 3.18 -12.52
N GLU A 293 -27.21 2.99 -13.78
CA GLU A 293 -26.36 2.35 -14.79
C GLU A 293 -25.06 3.14 -15.03
N ALA A 294 -25.14 4.47 -15.09
CA ALA A 294 -23.94 5.31 -15.18
C ALA A 294 -23.01 5.15 -13.95
N GLU A 295 -23.60 5.01 -12.77
CA GLU A 295 -22.87 4.79 -11.52
C GLU A 295 -22.17 3.42 -11.52
N ASP A 296 -22.92 2.33 -11.75
CA ASP A 296 -22.38 0.97 -11.75
C ASP A 296 -21.30 0.80 -12.82
N ASN A 297 -21.52 1.33 -14.03
CA ASN A 297 -20.53 1.30 -15.11
C ASN A 297 -19.20 1.99 -14.72
N VAL A 298 -19.25 3.11 -14.00
CA VAL A 298 -18.03 3.79 -13.53
C VAL A 298 -17.33 2.96 -12.47
N LEU A 299 -18.07 2.45 -11.49
CA LEU A 299 -17.50 1.65 -10.39
C LEU A 299 -16.84 0.37 -10.92
N ASP A 300 -17.53 -0.35 -11.81
CA ASP A 300 -17.02 -1.54 -12.49
C ASP A 300 -15.76 -1.21 -13.30
N ARG A 301 -15.78 -0.10 -14.04
CA ARG A 301 -14.63 0.32 -14.83
C ARG A 301 -13.41 0.62 -13.96
N MET A 302 -13.62 1.27 -12.81
CA MET A 302 -12.56 1.60 -11.85
C MET A 302 -12.04 0.35 -11.12
N GLU A 303 -12.90 -0.60 -10.80
CA GLU A 303 -12.51 -1.90 -10.23
C GLU A 303 -11.65 -2.70 -11.21
N ARG A 304 -12.09 -2.87 -12.46
CA ARG A 304 -11.30 -3.54 -13.51
C ARG A 304 -9.96 -2.84 -13.79
N ALA A 305 -9.91 -1.51 -13.65
CA ALA A 305 -8.67 -0.75 -13.80
C ALA A 305 -7.68 -0.99 -12.65
N GLY A 306 -8.08 -1.67 -11.58
CA GLY A 306 -7.27 -1.90 -10.37
C GLY A 306 -7.10 -0.65 -9.52
N VAL A 307 -8.03 0.32 -9.58
CA VAL A 307 -7.96 1.54 -8.75
C VAL A 307 -9.02 1.58 -7.66
N LEU A 308 -10.09 0.78 -7.78
CA LEU A 308 -11.16 0.66 -6.79
C LEU A 308 -11.17 -0.76 -6.21
N ALA A 309 -11.22 -0.88 -4.89
CA ALA A 309 -11.33 -2.17 -4.22
C ALA A 309 -12.71 -2.78 -4.43
N PRO A 310 -12.85 -4.10 -4.59
CA PRO A 310 -14.15 -4.78 -4.50
C PRO A 310 -14.80 -4.52 -3.14
N ALA A 311 -16.14 -4.61 -3.09
CA ALA A 311 -16.87 -4.46 -1.83
C ALA A 311 -16.42 -5.50 -0.79
N GLY A 312 -16.27 -5.09 0.47
CA GLY A 312 -15.69 -5.93 1.51
C GLY A 312 -15.88 -5.43 2.93
N GLU A 313 -15.01 -5.85 3.84
CA GLU A 313 -15.07 -5.52 5.27
C GLU A 313 -15.09 -3.99 5.50
N VAL A 314 -14.16 -3.27 4.88
CA VAL A 314 -14.03 -1.82 5.07
C VAL A 314 -15.26 -1.09 4.53
N THR A 315 -15.81 -1.52 3.38
CA THR A 315 -17.07 -0.98 2.82
C THR A 315 -18.20 -1.02 3.85
N LYS A 316 -18.41 -2.15 4.53
CA LYS A 316 -19.46 -2.30 5.54
C LYS A 316 -19.30 -1.34 6.72
N VAL A 317 -18.05 -1.09 7.13
CA VAL A 317 -17.75 -0.13 8.21
C VAL A 317 -18.09 1.30 7.77
N LEU A 318 -17.73 1.68 6.53
CA LEU A 318 -18.07 2.98 5.97
C LEU A 318 -19.60 3.16 5.86
N GLU A 319 -20.31 2.15 5.35
CA GLU A 319 -21.76 2.14 5.24
C GLU A 319 -22.44 2.25 6.61
N THR A 320 -21.89 1.60 7.65
CA THR A 320 -22.42 1.75 9.01
C THR A 320 -22.36 3.20 9.49
N VAL A 321 -21.25 3.91 9.23
CA VAL A 321 -21.12 5.32 9.60
C VAL A 321 -22.01 6.22 8.75
N ALA A 322 -22.13 5.95 7.45
CA ALA A 322 -23.02 6.68 6.55
C ALA A 322 -24.51 6.49 6.93
N ASN A 323 -24.94 5.27 7.18
CA ASN A 323 -26.30 4.94 7.61
C ASN A 323 -26.65 5.63 8.93
N ASN A 324 -25.71 5.71 9.88
CA ASN A 324 -25.91 6.48 11.11
C ASN A 324 -26.21 7.95 10.81
N LEU A 325 -25.51 8.57 9.85
CA LEU A 325 -25.76 9.94 9.43
C LEU A 325 -27.13 10.09 8.75
N GLU A 326 -27.53 9.16 7.88
CA GLU A 326 -28.83 9.17 7.20
C GLU A 326 -29.99 9.08 8.20
N ILE A 327 -29.93 8.10 9.11
CA ILE A 327 -30.97 7.86 10.11
C ILE A 327 -31.14 9.07 11.02
N THR A 328 -30.05 9.62 11.57
CA THR A 328 -30.16 10.75 12.50
C THR A 328 -30.61 12.05 11.83
N ASN A 329 -30.45 12.16 10.52
CA ASN A 329 -30.88 13.31 9.72
C ASN A 329 -32.21 13.08 9.00
N ASN A 330 -32.87 11.93 9.21
CA ASN A 330 -34.12 11.57 8.56
C ASN A 330 -34.04 11.72 7.03
N LEU A 331 -32.92 11.28 6.45
CA LEU A 331 -32.72 11.24 5.01
C LEU A 331 -33.35 9.95 4.46
N ASN A 332 -34.15 10.07 3.40
CA ASN A 332 -34.71 8.94 2.67
C ASN A 332 -34.19 8.97 1.24
N ILE A 333 -32.99 8.43 1.04
CA ILE A 333 -32.28 8.45 -0.24
C ILE A 333 -32.51 7.12 -0.95
N GLU A 334 -33.01 7.21 -2.18
CA GLU A 334 -33.27 6.07 -3.05
C GLU A 334 -32.63 6.33 -4.43
N PRO A 335 -31.85 5.38 -5.00
CA PRO A 335 -31.43 4.10 -4.42
C PRO A 335 -30.47 4.28 -3.22
N GLU A 336 -30.17 3.21 -2.51
CA GLU A 336 -29.39 3.23 -1.28
C GLU A 336 -27.99 3.83 -1.46
N VAL A 337 -27.47 4.45 -0.39
CA VAL A 337 -26.09 4.93 -0.34
C VAL A 337 -25.13 3.76 -0.15
N ARG A 338 -24.16 3.63 -1.05
CA ARG A 338 -23.09 2.62 -0.97
C ARG A 338 -21.76 3.27 -0.64
N CYS A 339 -20.82 2.51 -0.09
CA CYS A 339 -19.44 2.99 0.09
C CYS A 339 -18.41 2.11 -0.61
N ARG A 340 -17.41 2.71 -1.24
CA ARG A 340 -16.29 1.99 -1.88
C ARG A 340 -14.96 2.62 -1.51
N VAL A 341 -13.89 1.82 -1.59
CA VAL A 341 -12.54 2.25 -1.24
C VAL A 341 -11.70 2.39 -2.49
N LEU A 342 -11.20 3.59 -2.75
CA LEU A 342 -10.18 3.83 -3.77
C LEU A 342 -8.82 3.38 -3.22
N LEU A 343 -8.06 2.60 -3.99
CA LEU A 343 -6.85 1.93 -3.51
C LEU A 343 -5.63 2.86 -3.34
N THR A 344 -5.72 4.07 -3.88
CA THR A 344 -4.60 5.00 -3.97
C THR A 344 -4.35 5.80 -2.68
N THR A 345 -3.14 6.36 -2.58
CA THR A 345 -2.64 7.13 -1.44
C THR A 345 -3.08 8.60 -1.37
N PRO A 346 -3.25 9.36 -2.47
CA PRO A 346 -3.72 10.75 -2.38
C PRO A 346 -5.02 10.85 -1.59
N LEU A 347 -5.12 11.84 -0.72
CA LEU A 347 -6.25 12.03 0.17
C LEU A 347 -7.41 12.61 -0.64
N GLU A 348 -8.39 11.77 -0.95
CA GLU A 348 -9.54 12.18 -1.73
C GLU A 348 -10.79 11.40 -1.32
N SER A 349 -11.92 12.09 -1.46
CA SER A 349 -13.26 11.53 -1.40
C SER A 349 -14.09 12.16 -2.51
N PHE A 350 -15.07 11.41 -3.02
CA PHE A 350 -16.01 11.89 -4.02
C PHE A 350 -17.24 10.98 -4.07
N THR A 351 -18.25 11.42 -4.82
CA THR A 351 -19.46 10.64 -5.11
C THR A 351 -19.50 10.18 -6.55
N VAL A 352 -19.91 8.93 -6.77
CA VAL A 352 -20.33 8.38 -8.06
C VAL A 352 -21.80 8.01 -7.91
N GLY A 353 -22.70 8.88 -8.38
CA GLY A 353 -24.14 8.69 -8.13
C GLY A 353 -24.40 8.69 -6.63
N ASN A 354 -25.00 7.61 -6.12
CA ASN A 354 -25.27 7.42 -4.69
C ASN A 354 -24.16 6.61 -3.99
N THR A 355 -23.03 6.35 -4.64
CA THR A 355 -21.88 5.70 -4.02
C THR A 355 -20.84 6.72 -3.56
N ILE A 356 -20.50 6.69 -2.28
CA ILE A 356 -19.37 7.44 -1.71
C ILE A 356 -18.09 6.65 -1.91
N VAL A 357 -17.07 7.27 -2.49
CA VAL A 357 -15.73 6.68 -2.67
C VAL A 357 -14.74 7.44 -1.80
N ILE A 358 -13.96 6.71 -0.99
CA ILE A 358 -12.90 7.30 -0.14
C ILE A 358 -11.58 6.59 -0.41
N SER A 359 -10.49 7.36 -0.53
CA SER A 359 -9.16 6.79 -0.74
C SER A 359 -8.61 6.09 0.50
N ARG A 360 -7.87 5.00 0.27
CA ARG A 360 -7.12 4.26 1.28
C ARG A 360 -6.22 5.20 2.06
N GLY A 361 -5.53 6.11 1.38
CA GLY A 361 -4.67 7.07 2.05
C GLY A 361 -5.42 8.01 2.99
N LEU A 362 -6.62 8.47 2.63
CA LEU A 362 -7.47 9.24 3.55
C LEU A 362 -7.90 8.39 4.75
N LEU A 363 -8.35 7.17 4.53
CA LEU A 363 -8.72 6.26 5.63
C LEU A 363 -7.54 5.98 6.58
N ASP A 364 -6.33 5.86 6.05
CA ASP A 364 -5.13 5.59 6.85
C ASP A 364 -4.82 6.72 7.84
N VAL A 365 -5.02 7.98 7.46
CA VAL A 365 -4.56 9.14 8.22
C VAL A 365 -5.59 9.70 9.19
N LEU A 366 -6.86 9.26 9.11
CA LEU A 366 -7.92 9.75 10.00
C LEU A 366 -7.70 9.27 11.45
N PRO A 367 -7.73 10.18 12.45
CA PRO A 367 -7.40 9.84 13.83
C PRO A 367 -8.51 9.04 14.53
N ASP A 368 -9.78 9.20 14.12
CA ASP A 368 -10.94 8.56 14.74
C ASP A 368 -12.17 8.50 13.82
N GLU A 369 -13.22 7.85 14.32
CA GLU A 369 -14.50 7.68 13.63
C GLU A 369 -15.25 9.02 13.43
N ALA A 370 -15.11 10.00 14.32
CA ALA A 370 -15.74 11.32 14.14
C ALA A 370 -15.13 12.07 12.95
N SER A 371 -13.81 11.93 12.75
CA SER A 371 -13.12 12.47 11.58
C SER A 371 -13.53 11.74 10.29
N LEU A 372 -13.78 10.43 10.35
CA LEU A 372 -14.36 9.68 9.24
C LEU A 372 -15.79 10.14 8.92
N ALA A 373 -16.62 10.33 9.94
CA ALA A 373 -17.98 10.83 9.80
C ALA A 373 -18.01 12.23 9.17
N MET A 374 -17.03 13.09 9.46
CA MET A 374 -16.88 14.39 8.79
C MET A 374 -16.71 14.23 7.28
N VAL A 375 -15.81 13.34 6.83
CA VAL A 375 -15.58 13.08 5.40
C VAL A 375 -16.85 12.51 4.75
N LEU A 376 -17.45 11.51 5.39
CA LEU A 376 -18.68 10.88 4.89
C LEU A 376 -19.86 11.86 4.84
N ALA A 377 -20.00 12.76 5.82
CA ALA A 377 -21.06 13.77 5.83
C ALA A 377 -20.91 14.77 4.66
N HIS A 378 -19.68 15.12 4.27
CA HIS A 378 -19.42 15.96 3.10
C HIS A 378 -19.89 15.30 1.81
N GLU A 379 -19.54 14.03 1.61
CA GLU A 379 -19.95 13.30 0.41
C GLU A 379 -21.45 12.95 0.42
N LEU A 380 -22.00 12.59 1.57
CA LEU A 380 -23.44 12.37 1.75
C LEU A 380 -24.24 13.65 1.48
N ALA A 381 -23.70 14.83 1.82
CA ALA A 381 -24.32 16.09 1.48
C ALA A 381 -24.43 16.31 -0.04
N HIS A 382 -23.43 15.89 -0.84
CA HIS A 382 -23.56 15.90 -2.30
C HIS A 382 -24.72 15.03 -2.78
N ILE A 383 -24.89 13.84 -2.21
CA ILE A 383 -25.99 12.93 -2.56
C ILE A 383 -27.34 13.54 -2.16
N ALA A 384 -27.46 14.03 -0.92
CA ALA A 384 -28.68 14.63 -0.39
C ALA A 384 -29.12 15.90 -1.14
N LEU A 385 -28.17 16.65 -1.71
CA LEU A 385 -28.44 17.82 -2.56
C LEU A 385 -28.74 17.44 -4.02
N GLY A 386 -28.70 16.16 -4.37
CA GLY A 386 -28.99 15.67 -5.72
C GLY A 386 -27.92 16.01 -6.75
N HIS A 387 -26.66 16.20 -6.32
CA HIS A 387 -25.55 16.44 -7.24
C HIS A 387 -25.26 15.16 -8.03
N SER A 388 -25.84 15.03 -9.21
CA SER A 388 -25.83 13.78 -9.97
C SER A 388 -24.49 13.46 -10.63
N VAL A 389 -24.23 12.19 -10.89
CA VAL A 389 -23.17 11.73 -11.80
C VAL A 389 -23.45 12.14 -13.24
N ASN A 390 -22.40 12.29 -14.05
CA ASN A 390 -22.57 12.54 -15.47
C ASN A 390 -23.14 11.31 -16.18
N THR A 391 -24.40 11.41 -16.64
CA THR A 391 -25.12 10.31 -17.31
C THR A 391 -24.46 9.84 -18.61
N LYS A 392 -23.45 10.56 -19.13
CA LYS A 392 -22.61 10.06 -20.23
C LYS A 392 -21.97 8.71 -19.93
N TYR A 393 -21.75 8.37 -18.66
CA TYR A 393 -21.12 7.12 -18.29
C TYR A 393 -22.07 5.90 -18.35
N ALA A 394 -23.38 6.10 -18.53
CA ALA A 394 -24.31 5.01 -18.82
C ALA A 394 -24.05 4.39 -20.22
N PHE A 395 -23.45 5.16 -21.13
CA PHE A 395 -23.06 4.67 -22.44
C PHE A 395 -21.75 3.87 -22.32
N SER A 396 -21.87 2.55 -22.40
CA SER A 396 -20.77 1.61 -22.15
C SER A 396 -19.59 1.80 -23.12
N ASP A 397 -19.84 2.22 -24.36
CA ASP A 397 -18.80 2.55 -25.35
C ASP A 397 -17.84 3.64 -24.87
N ARG A 398 -18.31 4.58 -24.04
CA ARG A 398 -17.50 5.67 -23.50
C ARG A 398 -16.53 5.22 -22.41
N LEU A 399 -16.70 4.01 -21.91
CA LEU A 399 -15.85 3.40 -20.88
C LEU A 399 -14.91 2.32 -21.44
N ILE A 400 -14.98 2.06 -22.75
CA ILE A 400 -14.06 1.16 -23.45
C ILE A 400 -12.77 1.92 -23.78
N PHE A 401 -11.81 1.86 -22.86
CA PHE A 401 -10.47 2.41 -23.03
C PHE A 401 -9.45 1.60 -22.22
N PRO A 402 -8.13 1.69 -22.48
CA PRO A 402 -7.10 1.01 -21.69
C PRO A 402 -7.10 1.43 -20.20
N ASP A 403 -6.82 0.51 -19.28
CA ASP A 403 -6.88 0.73 -17.82
C ASP A 403 -6.10 1.95 -17.34
N GLU A 404 -4.96 2.21 -17.95
CA GLU A 404 -4.07 3.30 -17.57
C GLU A 404 -4.66 4.68 -17.90
N GLN A 405 -5.76 4.74 -18.66
CA GLN A 405 -6.46 5.99 -18.99
C GLN A 405 -7.64 6.29 -18.03
N VAL A 406 -7.92 5.44 -17.05
CA VAL A 406 -9.11 5.62 -16.17
C VAL A 406 -9.13 6.98 -15.48
N MET A 407 -7.98 7.45 -14.97
CA MET A 407 -7.86 8.77 -14.31
C MET A 407 -8.03 9.95 -15.27
N GLN A 408 -7.81 9.74 -16.57
CA GLN A 408 -7.98 10.78 -17.60
C GLN A 408 -9.43 10.84 -18.12
N LYS A 409 -10.11 9.69 -18.15
CA LYS A 409 -11.41 9.52 -18.79
C LYS A 409 -12.57 9.63 -17.80
N VAL A 410 -12.33 9.26 -16.54
CA VAL A 410 -13.29 9.36 -15.44
C VAL A 410 -12.90 10.56 -14.57
N SER A 411 -13.81 11.51 -14.45
CA SER A 411 -13.68 12.68 -13.57
C SER A 411 -14.95 12.85 -12.76
N MET A 412 -14.76 13.08 -11.46
CA MET A 412 -15.79 13.30 -10.44
C MET A 412 -15.64 14.68 -9.79
N GLU A 413 -14.92 15.59 -10.45
CA GLU A 413 -14.77 16.96 -10.00
C GLU A 413 -16.12 17.69 -10.03
N ARG A 414 -16.44 18.36 -8.93
CA ARG A 414 -17.59 19.26 -8.78
C ARG A 414 -17.16 20.71 -8.92
N ASN A 415 -18.12 21.56 -9.29
CA ASN A 415 -17.91 23.00 -9.31
C ASN A 415 -17.88 23.57 -7.88
N GLU A 416 -17.44 24.82 -7.74
CA GLU A 416 -17.28 25.50 -6.45
C GLU A 416 -18.61 25.69 -5.70
N ALA A 417 -19.69 26.04 -6.41
CA ALA A 417 -21.00 26.22 -5.80
C ALA A 417 -21.55 24.91 -5.20
N ASP A 418 -21.35 23.78 -5.89
CA ASP A 418 -21.71 22.45 -5.39
C ASP A 418 -20.89 22.10 -4.14
N GLN A 419 -19.59 22.45 -4.10
CA GLN A 419 -18.71 22.21 -2.95
C GLN A 419 -19.14 23.06 -1.75
N ASP A 420 -19.47 24.33 -1.95
CA ASP A 420 -19.94 25.22 -0.88
C ASP A 420 -21.30 24.78 -0.32
N ALA A 421 -22.23 24.37 -1.19
CA ALA A 421 -23.51 23.84 -0.78
C ALA A 421 -23.36 22.56 0.05
N ALA A 422 -22.47 21.66 -0.37
CA ALA A 422 -22.17 20.43 0.37
C ALA A 422 -21.49 20.70 1.71
N ASN A 423 -20.52 21.62 1.77
CA ASN A 423 -19.90 22.05 3.01
C ASN A 423 -20.95 22.52 4.04
N LYS A 424 -21.88 23.38 3.59
CA LYS A 424 -22.95 23.88 4.48
C LYS A 424 -23.87 22.75 4.92
N LYS A 425 -24.31 21.90 3.98
CA LYS A 425 -25.23 20.81 4.29
C LYS A 425 -24.59 19.76 5.19
N ALA A 426 -23.32 19.43 5.00
CA ALA A 426 -22.56 18.49 5.83
C ALA A 426 -22.46 18.96 7.29
N LEU A 427 -22.31 20.25 7.54
CA LEU A 427 -22.33 20.80 8.89
C LEU A 427 -23.71 20.61 9.56
N GLU A 428 -24.81 20.77 8.81
CA GLU A 428 -26.16 20.46 9.31
C GLU A 428 -26.29 18.96 9.63
N LEU A 429 -25.78 18.10 8.74
CA LEU A 429 -25.80 16.65 8.93
C LEU A 429 -25.05 16.22 10.18
N LEU A 430 -23.86 16.78 10.40
CA LEU A 430 -23.04 16.50 11.57
C LEU A 430 -23.64 17.04 12.87
N ALA A 431 -24.28 18.21 12.83
CA ALA A 431 -24.91 18.82 14.01
C ALA A 431 -26.05 17.97 14.58
N SER A 432 -26.75 17.22 13.72
CA SER A 432 -27.82 16.30 14.11
C SER A 432 -27.34 14.85 14.31
N SER A 433 -26.03 14.60 14.25
CA SER A 433 -25.45 13.26 14.31
C SER A 433 -24.95 12.86 15.72
N PRO A 434 -24.62 11.58 15.95
CA PRO A 434 -23.96 11.12 17.17
C PRO A 434 -22.55 11.70 17.37
N TYR A 435 -21.98 12.32 16.34
CA TYR A 435 -20.62 12.85 16.33
C TYR A 435 -20.53 14.33 16.70
N LYS A 436 -21.65 15.05 16.85
CA LYS A 436 -21.70 16.50 17.04
C LYS A 436 -20.77 17.03 18.14
N ASP A 437 -20.62 16.27 19.24
CA ASP A 437 -19.81 16.64 20.40
C ASP A 437 -18.36 16.12 20.33
N LYS A 438 -18.00 15.42 19.25
CA LYS A 438 -16.69 14.78 19.03
C LYS A 438 -15.92 15.34 17.82
N LEU A 439 -16.38 16.46 17.25
CA LEU A 439 -15.78 17.06 16.05
C LEU A 439 -14.47 17.84 16.31
N SER A 440 -14.03 17.94 17.56
CA SER A 440 -12.78 18.63 17.91
C SER A 440 -11.57 18.03 17.18
N ASN A 441 -11.49 16.70 17.13
CA ASN A 441 -10.43 15.98 16.42
C ASN A 441 -10.56 16.09 14.91
N ALA A 442 -11.78 16.13 14.37
CA ALA A 442 -12.02 16.34 12.94
C ALA A 442 -11.50 17.72 12.48
N GLY A 443 -11.80 18.77 13.24
CA GLY A 443 -11.22 20.09 12.94
C GLY A 443 -9.71 20.17 13.19
N LEU A 444 -9.18 19.41 14.16
CA LEU A 444 -7.73 19.31 14.39
C LEU A 444 -7.02 18.59 13.23
N PHE A 445 -7.63 17.56 12.65
CA PHE A 445 -7.15 16.89 11.43
C PHE A 445 -7.06 17.89 10.27
N LEU A 446 -8.10 18.68 10.06
CA LEU A 446 -8.10 19.73 9.03
C LEU A 446 -7.02 20.80 9.29
N ARG A 447 -6.81 21.23 10.55
CA ARG A 447 -5.69 22.12 10.89
C ARG A 447 -4.33 21.51 10.56
N ALA A 448 -4.13 20.23 10.88
CA ALA A 448 -2.90 19.54 10.56
C ALA A 448 -2.67 19.47 9.05
N LEU A 449 -3.70 19.12 8.28
CA LEU A 449 -3.68 19.07 6.82
C LEU A 449 -3.37 20.45 6.20
N GLN A 450 -4.06 21.50 6.66
CA GLN A 450 -3.81 22.89 6.25
C GLN A 450 -2.37 23.29 6.52
N SER A 451 -1.84 22.95 7.70
CA SER A 451 -0.47 23.33 8.11
C SER A 451 0.65 22.57 7.38
N ARG A 452 0.31 21.61 6.51
CA ARG A 452 1.22 20.76 5.74
C ARG A 452 0.93 20.80 4.24
N SER A 453 -0.06 21.57 3.80
CA SER A 453 -0.58 21.54 2.43
C SER A 453 0.43 22.05 1.40
N HIS A 454 1.33 22.94 1.80
CA HIS A 454 2.40 23.46 0.97
C HIS A 454 3.49 22.41 0.72
N GLU A 455 3.82 21.61 1.72
CA GLU A 455 4.80 20.52 1.62
C GLU A 455 4.21 19.27 0.96
N LEU A 456 2.95 18.92 1.27
CA LEU A 456 2.32 17.67 0.86
C LEU A 456 1.45 17.84 -0.39
N SER A 457 2.00 18.51 -1.40
CA SER A 457 1.30 18.94 -2.61
C SER A 457 0.73 17.79 -3.45
N TRP A 458 1.38 16.62 -3.49
CA TRP A 458 0.89 15.44 -4.21
C TRP A 458 -0.09 14.64 -3.38
N LEU A 459 0.12 14.55 -2.07
CA LEU A 459 -0.79 13.86 -1.16
C LEU A 459 -2.18 14.48 -1.16
N ILE A 460 -2.28 15.81 -1.29
CA ILE A 460 -3.57 16.52 -1.35
C ILE A 460 -4.09 16.76 -2.77
N ASN A 461 -3.42 16.21 -3.79
CA ASN A 461 -3.83 16.36 -5.18
C ASN A 461 -4.60 15.12 -5.66
N PRO A 462 -5.94 15.19 -5.78
CA PRO A 462 -6.81 14.05 -6.04
C PRO A 462 -6.63 13.50 -7.46
N ASN A 463 -6.95 12.22 -7.62
CA ASN A 463 -6.98 11.56 -8.93
C ASN A 463 -8.33 11.67 -9.63
N PHE A 464 -9.45 11.73 -8.90
CA PHE A 464 -10.79 11.74 -9.51
C PHE A 464 -11.66 12.90 -9.04
N GLY A 465 -11.61 13.21 -7.74
CA GLY A 465 -12.49 14.19 -7.08
C GLY A 465 -11.89 15.59 -6.92
N ASN A 466 -12.43 16.34 -5.96
CA ASN A 466 -12.00 17.68 -5.59
C ASN A 466 -10.86 17.65 -4.56
N LYS A 467 -10.09 18.75 -4.50
CA LYS A 467 -9.04 18.94 -3.50
C LYS A 467 -9.68 19.24 -2.14
N MET A 468 -9.13 18.67 -1.07
CA MET A 468 -9.53 19.05 0.30
C MET A 468 -8.85 20.34 0.78
N ALA A 469 -7.63 20.61 0.30
CA ALA A 469 -6.82 21.77 0.65
C ALA A 469 -5.99 22.26 -0.54
N LYS A 470 -5.67 23.56 -0.57
CA LYS A 470 -4.81 24.15 -1.60
C LYS A 470 -4.07 25.36 -1.02
N GLY A 471 -2.75 25.22 -0.83
CA GLY A 471 -1.99 26.25 -0.10
C GLY A 471 -2.59 26.42 1.29
N ASP A 472 -2.69 27.65 1.78
CA ASP A 472 -3.27 27.94 3.10
C ASP A 472 -4.79 27.73 3.17
N ASP A 473 -5.49 27.47 2.06
CA ASP A 473 -6.94 27.34 2.03
C ASP A 473 -7.40 25.89 2.24
N LEU A 474 -8.35 25.71 3.16
CA LEU A 474 -9.15 24.49 3.27
C LEU A 474 -10.42 24.65 2.43
N LEU A 475 -10.63 23.72 1.51
CA LEU A 475 -11.76 23.73 0.59
C LEU A 475 -12.94 22.89 1.09
N VAL A 476 -12.66 21.94 1.99
CA VAL A 476 -13.64 21.04 2.58
C VAL A 476 -13.73 21.29 4.09
N MET A 477 -14.94 21.49 4.58
CA MET A 477 -15.29 21.56 6.01
C MET A 477 -14.51 22.58 6.85
N ALA A 478 -14.04 23.68 6.23
CA ALA A 478 -13.21 24.70 6.87
C ALA A 478 -13.81 25.31 8.15
N ALA A 479 -15.15 25.36 8.26
CA ALA A 479 -15.84 25.86 9.45
C ALA A 479 -15.53 25.05 10.74
N LEU A 480 -15.19 23.76 10.62
CA LEU A 480 -14.82 22.94 11.77
C LEU A 480 -13.48 23.35 12.39
N VAL A 481 -12.58 23.96 11.60
CA VAL A 481 -11.31 24.47 12.10
C VAL A 481 -11.55 25.55 13.15
N GLN A 482 -12.50 26.46 12.94
CA GLN A 482 -12.78 27.55 13.89
C GLN A 482 -13.17 27.08 15.29
N ARG A 483 -13.79 25.89 15.39
CA ARG A 483 -14.22 25.28 16.65
C ARG A 483 -13.22 24.28 17.22
N SER A 484 -12.16 24.00 16.48
CA SER A 484 -11.15 23.02 16.91
C SER A 484 -10.07 23.66 17.79
N PRO A 485 -9.51 22.88 18.73
CA PRO A 485 -8.35 23.30 19.52
C PRO A 485 -7.17 23.73 18.63
N GLU A 486 -6.26 24.51 19.21
CA GLU A 486 -4.99 24.82 18.56
C GLU A 486 -4.15 23.55 18.35
N LEU A 487 -3.43 23.51 17.23
CA LEU A 487 -2.51 22.42 16.91
C LEU A 487 -1.22 22.56 17.72
N LYS A 488 -1.05 21.70 18.73
CA LYS A 488 0.13 21.57 19.57
C LYS A 488 1.02 20.45 19.04
N ARG A 489 1.91 20.78 18.11
CA ARG A 489 2.82 19.81 17.46
C ARG A 489 3.68 19.05 18.48
N GLY A 490 4.16 19.72 19.53
CA GLY A 490 4.95 19.13 20.61
C GLY A 490 4.21 18.25 21.61
N ASP A 491 2.87 18.27 21.65
CA ASP A 491 2.11 17.48 22.62
C ASP A 491 1.93 16.03 22.12
N PRO A 492 2.56 15.01 22.74
CA PRO A 492 2.43 13.62 22.30
C PRO A 492 1.01 13.08 22.45
N LYS A 493 0.17 13.68 23.31
CA LYS A 493 -1.22 13.24 23.53
C LYS A 493 -2.18 13.77 22.47
N GLN A 494 -1.78 14.82 21.74
CA GLN A 494 -2.62 15.43 20.72
C GLN A 494 -2.33 14.80 19.34
N ILE A 495 -3.11 13.78 18.99
CA ILE A 495 -3.03 13.06 17.70
C ILE A 495 -4.00 13.69 16.71
N ALA A 496 -3.48 14.56 15.84
CA ALA A 496 -4.28 15.24 14.82
C ALA A 496 -4.52 14.38 13.57
N ALA A 497 -3.53 13.60 13.18
CA ALA A 497 -3.56 12.69 12.04
C ALA A 497 -2.59 11.53 12.30
N LEU A 498 -2.81 10.43 11.61
CA LEU A 498 -1.97 9.24 11.69
C LEU A 498 -0.94 9.21 10.53
N PRO A 499 0.10 8.37 10.66
CA PRO A 499 0.99 8.04 9.55
C PRO A 499 0.27 7.32 8.41
N LEU A 500 0.87 7.32 7.21
CA LEU A 500 0.34 6.58 6.08
C LEU A 500 0.45 5.07 6.30
N GLY A 501 -0.58 4.33 5.90
CA GLY A 501 -0.67 2.89 6.10
C GLY A 501 -1.11 2.47 7.50
N SER A 502 -1.65 3.35 8.34
CA SER A 502 -2.00 3.01 9.72
C SER A 502 -3.26 2.14 9.88
N ARG A 503 -4.21 2.14 8.94
CA ARG A 503 -5.52 1.47 9.14
C ARG A 503 -5.83 0.39 8.14
N ILE A 504 -5.51 0.59 6.86
CA ILE A 504 -5.97 -0.29 5.80
C ILE A 504 -4.88 -1.28 5.40
N LYS A 505 -5.26 -2.55 5.28
CA LYS A 505 -4.45 -3.61 4.67
C LYS A 505 -5.05 -3.96 3.31
N LEU A 506 -4.26 -3.77 2.26
CA LEU A 506 -4.56 -4.18 0.89
C LEU A 506 -4.00 -5.59 0.66
N ASN A 507 -4.85 -6.50 0.15
CA ASN A 507 -4.40 -7.76 -0.42
C ASN A 507 -3.92 -7.52 -1.86
N PRO A 508 -2.63 -7.77 -2.17
CA PRO A 508 -2.11 -7.55 -3.52
C PRO A 508 -2.70 -8.46 -4.60
N TRP A 509 -3.26 -9.62 -4.21
CA TRP A 509 -3.76 -10.60 -5.16
C TRP A 509 -5.10 -10.18 -5.78
N ASP A 510 -6.12 -10.01 -4.92
CA ASP A 510 -7.52 -9.76 -5.30
C ASP A 510 -8.02 -8.35 -4.95
N ASP A 511 -7.10 -7.45 -4.59
CA ASP A 511 -7.35 -6.04 -4.29
C ASP A 511 -8.31 -5.76 -3.12
N LYS A 512 -8.70 -6.80 -2.36
CA LYS A 512 -9.55 -6.64 -1.18
C LYS A 512 -8.83 -5.83 -0.11
N VAL A 513 -9.61 -4.95 0.54
CA VAL A 513 -9.15 -4.15 1.68
C VAL A 513 -9.79 -4.65 2.98
N THR A 514 -8.98 -4.70 4.03
CA THR A 514 -9.39 -5.09 5.39
C THR A 514 -8.83 -4.10 6.40
N LEU A 515 -9.40 -4.06 7.60
CA LEU A 515 -8.85 -3.26 8.69
C LEU A 515 -7.63 -3.97 9.30
N LYS A 516 -6.58 -3.20 9.58
CA LYS A 516 -5.43 -3.67 10.35
C LYS A 516 -5.87 -4.01 11.78
N LYS A 517 -5.52 -5.23 12.22
CA LYS A 517 -5.82 -5.75 13.56
C LYS A 517 -4.66 -5.59 14.55
N SER A 518 -3.65 -4.79 14.21
CA SER A 518 -2.49 -4.55 15.07
C SER A 518 -2.88 -3.72 16.30
N LYS A 519 -2.29 -4.06 17.45
CA LYS A 519 -2.43 -3.27 18.67
C LYS A 519 -1.85 -1.86 18.42
N ALA A 520 -2.56 -0.83 18.88
CA ALA A 520 -2.03 0.52 18.87
C ALA A 520 -0.81 0.62 19.81
N GLU A 521 0.32 1.09 19.29
CA GLU A 521 1.50 1.38 20.08
C GLU A 521 1.34 2.71 20.82
N ALA A 522 1.95 2.81 22.00
CA ALA A 522 1.88 4.03 22.79
C ALA A 522 2.78 5.13 22.19
N VAL A 523 2.20 6.29 21.89
CA VAL A 523 2.94 7.49 21.47
C VAL A 523 3.67 8.05 22.69
N MET A 524 5.01 7.92 22.71
CA MET A 524 5.83 8.34 23.85
C MET A 524 6.30 9.79 23.73
N SER A 525 6.39 10.30 22.50
CA SER A 525 6.96 11.61 22.18
C SER A 525 6.34 12.22 20.92
N ALA A 526 6.56 13.52 20.70
CA ALA A 526 5.97 14.23 19.56
C ALA A 526 6.39 13.64 18.20
N ARG A 527 7.63 13.17 18.09
CA ARG A 527 8.17 12.48 16.90
C ARG A 527 7.44 11.18 16.58
N ASP A 528 6.80 10.52 17.54
CA ASP A 528 6.12 9.23 17.29
C ASP A 528 4.76 9.43 16.59
N LYS A 529 4.28 10.69 16.49
CA LYS A 529 2.97 11.00 15.88
C LYS A 529 2.99 10.91 14.35
N MET A 530 4.09 11.33 13.71
CA MET A 530 4.33 11.19 12.26
C MET A 530 3.10 11.50 11.37
N PRO A 531 2.41 12.65 11.54
CA PRO A 531 1.16 12.91 10.85
C PRO A 531 1.37 13.02 9.33
N PHE A 532 0.65 12.19 8.57
CA PHE A 532 0.77 12.07 7.11
C PHE A 532 2.13 11.55 6.60
N GLU A 533 2.97 11.02 7.49
CA GLU A 533 4.32 10.62 7.12
C GLU A 533 4.40 9.16 6.66
N VAL A 534 5.37 8.91 5.78
CA VAL A 534 5.76 7.57 5.34
C VAL A 534 6.55 6.86 6.42
N THR A 535 6.14 5.64 6.76
CA THR A 535 6.81 4.77 7.74
C THR A 535 7.33 3.47 7.12
N PRO A 536 8.31 2.79 7.74
CA PRO A 536 8.69 1.44 7.32
C PRO A 536 7.49 0.47 7.39
N MET A 537 7.37 -0.40 6.38
CA MET A 537 6.34 -1.43 6.34
C MET A 537 6.93 -2.80 6.62
N ILE A 538 6.45 -3.44 7.68
CA ILE A 538 6.83 -4.81 8.04
C ILE A 538 5.56 -5.67 8.03
N PRO A 539 5.27 -6.39 6.92
CA PRO A 539 4.11 -7.26 6.86
C PRO A 539 4.31 -8.51 7.74
N ASN A 540 3.24 -8.97 8.39
CA ASN A 540 3.21 -10.29 9.01
C ASN A 540 3.09 -11.33 7.89
N LEU A 541 4.18 -12.07 7.59
CA LEU A 541 4.14 -13.09 6.56
C LEU A 541 3.47 -14.35 7.09
N VAL A 542 2.53 -14.87 6.30
CA VAL A 542 1.80 -16.11 6.57
C VAL A 542 1.80 -16.90 5.27
N ARG A 543 1.89 -18.24 5.36
CA ARG A 543 1.75 -19.11 4.19
C ARG A 543 0.27 -19.32 3.91
N THR A 544 -0.13 -19.14 2.66
CA THR A 544 -1.44 -19.55 2.18
C THR A 544 -1.45 -21.09 2.16
N SER A 545 -2.28 -21.69 3.01
CA SER A 545 -2.50 -23.13 2.99
C SER A 545 -3.11 -23.54 1.65
N GLN A 546 -2.68 -24.67 1.09
CA GLN A 546 -3.53 -25.36 0.13
C GLN A 546 -4.85 -25.68 0.83
N PRO A 547 -6.02 -25.54 0.17
CA PRO A 547 -7.25 -26.09 0.73
C PRO A 547 -6.99 -27.57 1.00
N GLN A 548 -6.84 -27.93 2.28
CA GLN A 548 -6.97 -29.32 2.68
C GLN A 548 -8.38 -29.68 2.25
N ASN A 549 -8.53 -30.65 1.36
CA ASN A 549 -9.83 -31.24 1.07
C ASN A 549 -10.50 -31.57 2.40
N GLU A 550 -11.51 -30.80 2.80
CA GLU A 550 -12.44 -31.09 3.91
C GLU A 550 -13.34 -32.29 3.53
N VAL A 551 -12.74 -33.39 3.08
CA VAL A 551 -13.41 -34.64 2.74
C VAL A 551 -13.02 -35.76 3.72
N ALA A 552 -12.12 -35.50 4.67
CA ALA A 552 -11.64 -36.53 5.61
C ALA A 552 -12.27 -36.53 7.02
N GLU A 553 -13.25 -35.65 7.32
CA GLU A 553 -13.95 -35.68 8.63
C GLU A 553 -15.43 -36.11 8.56
N ASN A 554 -16.05 -36.12 7.37
CA ASN A 554 -17.43 -36.60 7.21
C ASN A 554 -17.56 -38.08 6.79
N ALA A 555 -16.44 -38.80 6.64
CA ALA A 555 -16.44 -40.24 6.37
C ALA A 555 -16.44 -41.11 7.65
N GLY A 556 -16.22 -40.51 8.84
CA GLY A 556 -16.23 -41.21 10.13
C GLY A 556 -17.57 -41.22 10.87
N ALA A 557 -18.53 -40.38 10.46
CA ALA A 557 -19.80 -40.19 11.18
C ALA A 557 -21.01 -40.95 10.59
N LYS A 558 -20.79 -41.89 9.65
CA LYS A 558 -21.82 -42.78 9.09
C LYS A 558 -21.54 -44.27 9.29
N ALA A 559 -20.73 -44.61 10.29
CA ALA A 559 -20.56 -45.99 10.74
C ALA A 559 -20.57 -46.03 12.28
N GLN A 560 -21.75 -45.79 12.87
CA GLN A 560 -22.18 -46.34 14.16
C GLN A 560 -23.70 -46.25 14.28
#